data_AF-A0A660SI80-F1
#
_entry.id   AF-A0A660SI80-F1
#
_cell.length_a   1.000
_cell.length_b   1.000
_cell.length_c   1.000
_cell.angle_alpha   90.00
_cell.angle_beta   90.00
_cell.angle_gamma   90.00
#
_symmetry.space_group_name_H-M   'P 1'
#
loop_
_entity.id
_entity.type
_entity.pdbx_description
1 polymer ?
#
loop_
_entity_poly.entity_id
_entity_poly.type
_entity_poly.pdbx_seq_one_letter_code
_entity_poly.pdbx_strand_id
1 'polypeptide(L)'
;MFSRISSQRAELVSADALQVYRQMDIGTAKPDAETLSRIPHHLVNIIDYSENFSVGDFCTRADEAVKGIVQRGNLPVLSGGTAFYLKSWLMGMPATPASNPQIRAALELHWSDKSEEELKRELEL
;
A
#
# COMPACT_ATOMS: atom_id res chain seq x y z
N MET A 1 19.64 -24.61 8.97
CA MET A 1 18.40 -24.77 8.17
C MET A 1 18.24 -23.59 7.21
N PHE A 2 19.26 -23.30 6.39
CA PHE A 2 19.16 -22.39 5.23
C PHE A 2 19.62 -23.19 4.02
N SER A 3 18.78 -24.14 3.62
CA SER A 3 19.03 -24.96 2.44
C SER A 3 18.80 -24.09 1.20
N ARG A 4 19.89 -23.68 0.55
CA ARG A 4 20.01 -23.38 -0.90
C ARG A 4 18.85 -22.54 -1.49
N ILE A 5 19.06 -21.23 -1.61
CA ILE A 5 18.36 -20.38 -2.61
C ILE A 5 18.93 -20.68 -4.01
N SER A 6 18.99 -21.95 -4.39
CA SER A 6 19.63 -22.38 -5.64
C SER A 6 18.60 -23.03 -6.54
N SER A 7 17.69 -22.17 -7.05
CA SER A 7 16.92 -22.31 -8.31
C SER A 7 15.74 -21.33 -8.43
N GLN A 8 15.27 -20.72 -7.34
CA GLN A 8 14.13 -19.80 -7.35
C GLN A 8 14.54 -18.39 -7.78
N ARG A 9 13.83 -17.79 -8.74
CA ARG A 9 13.98 -16.36 -9.06
C ARG A 9 13.20 -15.55 -8.01
N ALA A 10 13.77 -14.44 -7.55
CA ALA A 10 13.06 -13.51 -6.68
C ALA A 10 12.15 -12.59 -7.52
N GLU A 11 11.03 -12.14 -6.94
CA GLU A 11 10.17 -11.09 -7.48
C GLU A 11 9.82 -10.12 -6.35
N LEU A 12 9.82 -8.81 -6.63
CA LEU A 12 9.61 -7.77 -5.63
C LEU A 12 8.13 -7.36 -5.56
N VAL A 13 7.57 -7.22 -4.36
CA VAL A 13 6.27 -6.59 -4.13
C VAL A 13 6.52 -5.27 -3.41
N SER A 14 6.21 -4.15 -4.08
CA SER A 14 6.42 -2.81 -3.48
C SER A 14 5.39 -2.54 -2.39
N ALA A 15 5.88 -2.26 -1.18
CA ALA A 15 5.11 -1.81 -0.03
C ALA A 15 5.30 -0.30 0.21
N ASP A 16 5.29 0.47 -0.87
CA ASP A 16 5.39 1.93 -0.87
C ASP A 16 4.08 2.56 -1.35
N ALA A 17 3.55 3.53 -0.61
CA ALA A 17 2.24 4.11 -0.89
C ALA A 17 2.25 5.08 -2.07
N LEU A 18 3.43 5.52 -2.53
CA LEU A 18 3.57 6.50 -3.60
C LEU A 18 4.02 5.86 -4.92
N GLN A 19 4.81 4.78 -4.86
CA GLN A 19 5.28 4.10 -6.08
C GLN A 19 4.17 3.39 -6.87
N VAL A 20 3.00 3.21 -6.27
CA VAL A 20 1.81 2.66 -6.94
C VAL A 20 1.30 3.55 -8.08
N TYR A 21 1.52 4.87 -8.01
CA TYR A 21 0.99 5.85 -8.96
C TYR A 21 1.85 5.95 -10.21
N ARG A 22 1.23 5.90 -11.38
CA ARG A 22 1.87 6.13 -12.67
C ARG A 22 2.36 7.56 -12.80
N GLN A 23 3.43 7.76 -13.59
CA GLN A 23 4.00 9.08 -13.95
C GLN A 23 4.56 9.91 -12.78
N MET A 24 4.41 9.48 -11.54
CA MET A 24 5.01 10.10 -10.35
C MET A 24 6.38 9.49 -10.07
N ASP A 25 7.36 9.66 -10.95
CA ASP A 25 8.62 8.89 -10.86
C ASP A 25 9.67 9.57 -9.97
N ILE A 26 9.95 10.85 -10.21
CA ILE A 26 11.05 11.59 -9.55
C ILE A 26 10.74 11.81 -8.06
N GLY A 27 9.57 12.37 -7.74
CA GLY A 27 9.20 12.72 -6.36
C GLY A 27 8.97 11.53 -5.44
N THR A 28 8.86 10.32 -5.99
CA THR A 28 8.61 9.08 -5.23
C THR A 28 9.83 8.16 -5.20
N ALA A 29 10.98 8.62 -5.73
CA ALA A 29 12.19 7.85 -5.89
C ALA A 29 11.93 6.46 -6.51
N LYS A 30 11.06 6.42 -7.54
CA LYS A 30 10.69 5.17 -8.20
C LYS A 30 11.90 4.56 -8.91
N PRO A 31 12.07 3.23 -8.87
CA PRO A 31 13.12 2.57 -9.64
C PRO A 31 12.99 2.93 -11.13
N ASP A 32 14.12 3.21 -11.77
CA ASP A 32 14.15 3.50 -13.20
C ASP A 32 13.87 2.25 -14.06
N ALA A 33 13.67 2.46 -15.36
CA ALA A 33 13.36 1.38 -16.29
C ALA A 33 14.46 0.30 -16.32
N GLU A 34 15.73 0.69 -16.17
CA GLU A 34 16.84 -0.26 -16.10
C GLU A 34 16.69 -1.16 -14.87
N THR A 35 16.44 -0.60 -13.69
CA THR A 35 16.26 -1.33 -12.44
C THR A 35 15.02 -2.22 -12.48
N LEU A 36 13.89 -1.71 -12.98
CA LEU A 36 12.65 -2.47 -13.14
C LEU A 36 12.80 -3.66 -14.09
N SER A 37 13.71 -3.59 -15.07
CA SER A 37 13.96 -4.69 -16.02
C SER A 37 14.77 -5.84 -15.43
N ARG A 38 15.51 -5.62 -14.34
CA ARG A 38 16.42 -6.61 -13.72
C ARG A 38 15.68 -7.67 -12.91
N ILE A 39 14.57 -7.30 -12.28
CA ILE A 39 13.73 -8.18 -11.46
C ILE A 39 12.27 -7.71 -11.58
N PRO A 40 11.28 -8.62 -11.70
CA PRO A 40 9.88 -8.21 -11.72
C PRO A 40 9.49 -7.45 -10.45
N HIS A 41 8.86 -6.28 -10.63
CA HIS A 41 8.29 -5.48 -9.55
C HIS A 41 6.77 -5.48 -9.66
N HIS A 42 6.10 -5.84 -8.57
CA HIS A 42 4.65 -5.77 -8.40
C HIS A 42 4.29 -4.53 -7.61
N LEU A 43 3.07 -4.03 -7.82
CA LEU A 43 2.53 -2.84 -7.15
C LEU A 43 3.31 -1.54 -7.41
N VAL A 44 3.95 -1.43 -8.56
CA VAL A 44 4.56 -0.20 -9.07
C VAL A 44 3.81 0.20 -10.34
N ASN A 45 3.47 1.49 -10.49
CA ASN A 45 2.75 1.99 -11.68
C ASN A 45 1.40 1.30 -11.96
N ILE A 46 0.67 0.89 -10.93
CA ILE A 46 -0.56 0.11 -11.06
C ILE A 46 -1.83 0.94 -11.20
N ILE A 47 -1.83 2.21 -10.79
CA ILE A 47 -2.99 3.11 -10.81
C ILE A 47 -2.62 4.52 -11.30
N ASP A 48 -3.63 5.30 -11.70
CA ASP A 48 -3.49 6.73 -12.03
C ASP A 48 -3.42 7.61 -10.77
N TYR A 49 -2.86 8.81 -10.89
CA TYR A 49 -2.72 9.77 -9.79
C TYR A 49 -4.07 10.28 -9.23
N SER A 50 -5.14 10.18 -10.01
CA SER A 50 -6.50 10.56 -9.59
C SER A 50 -7.23 9.47 -8.80
N GLU A 51 -6.70 8.25 -8.78
CA GLU A 51 -7.28 7.12 -8.06
C GLU A 51 -6.83 7.11 -6.59
N ASN A 52 -7.67 6.59 -5.69
CA ASN A 52 -7.28 6.37 -4.31
C ASN A 52 -6.67 4.99 -4.11
N PHE A 53 -5.63 4.89 -3.28
CA PHE A 53 -5.03 3.63 -2.88
C PHE A 53 -4.98 3.47 -1.36
N SER A 54 -5.82 2.59 -0.83
CA SER A 54 -5.91 2.34 0.61
C SER A 54 -4.97 1.22 1.05
N VAL A 55 -4.76 1.12 2.37
CA VAL A 55 -4.08 -0.05 2.97
C VAL A 55 -4.84 -1.36 2.70
N GLY A 56 -6.16 -1.30 2.54
CA GLY A 56 -6.96 -2.47 2.17
C GLY A 56 -6.66 -2.94 0.76
N ASP A 57 -6.56 -1.99 -0.19
CA ASP A 57 -6.16 -2.29 -1.57
C ASP A 57 -4.76 -2.89 -1.62
N PHE A 58 -3.83 -2.34 -0.84
CA PHE A 58 -2.49 -2.93 -0.70
C PHE A 58 -2.56 -4.37 -0.20
N CYS A 59 -3.25 -4.64 0.92
CA CYS A 59 -3.31 -5.99 1.48
C CYS A 59 -3.86 -7.01 0.49
N THR A 60 -4.98 -6.68 -0.19
CA THR A 60 -5.58 -7.56 -1.19
C THR A 60 -4.64 -7.82 -2.37
N ARG A 61 -4.05 -6.76 -2.95
CA ARG A 61 -3.19 -6.91 -4.13
C ARG A 61 -1.83 -7.52 -3.79
N ALA A 62 -1.30 -7.28 -2.60
CA ALA A 62 -0.08 -7.93 -2.11
C ALA A 62 -0.32 -9.43 -1.94
N ASP A 63 -1.46 -9.85 -1.38
CA ASP A 63 -1.84 -11.26 -1.29
C ASP A 63 -1.93 -11.93 -2.67
N GLU A 64 -2.57 -11.26 -3.63
CA GLU A 64 -2.65 -11.75 -5.02
C GLU A 64 -1.27 -11.89 -5.66
N ALA A 65 -0.43 -10.87 -5.53
CA ALA A 65 0.93 -10.88 -6.07
C ALA A 65 1.77 -12.00 -5.44
N VAL A 66 1.77 -12.12 -4.11
CA VAL A 66 2.50 -13.16 -3.38
C VAL A 66 2.03 -14.55 -3.78
N LYS A 67 0.71 -14.80 -3.84
CA LYS A 67 0.15 -16.08 -4.31
C LYS A 67 0.60 -16.38 -5.73
N GLY A 68 0.55 -15.41 -6.64
CA GLY A 68 0.99 -15.57 -8.02
C GLY A 68 2.49 -15.89 -8.14
N ILE A 69 3.34 -15.20 -7.38
CA ILE A 69 4.80 -15.44 -7.35
C ILE A 69 5.10 -16.86 -6.86
N VAL A 70 4.46 -17.29 -5.77
CA VAL A 70 4.64 -18.63 -5.20
C VAL A 70 4.16 -19.72 -6.17
N GLN A 71 3.03 -19.51 -6.85
CA GLN A 71 2.53 -20.45 -7.87
C GLN A 71 3.49 -20.62 -9.05
N ARG A 72 4.27 -19.60 -9.39
CA ARG A 72 5.34 -19.67 -10.41
C ARG A 72 6.61 -20.37 -9.89
N GLY A 73 6.68 -20.72 -8.60
CA GLY A 73 7.86 -21.30 -7.97
C GLY A 73 8.95 -20.27 -7.62
N ASN A 74 8.60 -18.98 -7.62
CA ASN A 74 9.52 -17.87 -7.33
C ASN A 74 9.42 -17.43 -5.86
N LEU A 75 10.42 -16.68 -5.40
CA LEU A 75 10.48 -16.14 -4.05
C LEU A 75 9.90 -14.72 -4.01
N PRO A 76 8.76 -14.48 -3.31
CA PRO A 76 8.24 -13.13 -3.11
C PRO A 76 9.11 -12.37 -2.09
N VAL A 77 9.51 -11.16 -2.45
CA VAL A 77 10.28 -10.25 -1.59
C VAL A 77 9.49 -8.96 -1.45
N LEU A 78 8.99 -8.68 -0.25
CA LEU A 78 8.36 -7.40 0.05
C LEU A 78 9.44 -6.36 0.38
N SER A 79 9.32 -5.17 -0.22
CA SER A 79 10.24 -4.05 0.03
C SER A 79 9.50 -2.72 -0.11
N GLY A 80 9.78 -1.74 0.75
CA GLY A 80 9.14 -0.43 0.71
C GLY A 80 9.20 0.29 2.05
N GLY A 81 8.76 1.55 2.06
CA GLY A 81 8.83 2.44 3.23
C GLY A 81 7.55 2.56 4.05
N THR A 82 6.40 2.06 3.57
CA THR A 82 5.12 2.26 4.25
C THR A 82 4.93 1.22 5.35
N ALA A 83 5.49 1.49 6.54
CA ALA A 83 5.40 0.59 7.68
C ALA A 83 3.95 0.18 8.03
N PHE A 84 2.99 1.07 7.82
CA PHE A 84 1.57 0.76 8.03
C PHE A 84 1.06 -0.33 7.08
N TYR A 85 1.47 -0.33 5.80
CA TYR A 85 1.10 -1.37 4.84
C TYR A 85 1.65 -2.74 5.26
N LEU A 86 2.95 -2.80 5.58
CA LEU A 86 3.58 -4.04 6.04
C LEU A 86 2.94 -4.56 7.33
N LYS A 87 2.68 -3.67 8.30
CA LYS A 87 2.04 -4.03 9.56
C LYS A 87 0.63 -4.58 9.33
N SER A 88 -0.18 -3.88 8.54
CA SER A 88 -1.55 -4.31 8.24
C SER A 88 -1.63 -5.61 7.47
N TRP A 89 -0.68 -5.87 6.55
CA TRP A 89 -0.63 -7.13 5.82
C TRP A 89 -0.17 -8.29 6.71
N LEU A 90 0.85 -8.08 7.56
CA LEU A 90 1.38 -9.12 8.46
C LEU A 90 0.47 -9.42 9.66
N MET A 91 -0.17 -8.40 10.23
CA MET A 91 -0.92 -8.52 11.48
C MET A 91 -2.44 -8.46 11.29
N GLY A 92 -2.90 -8.26 10.05
CA GLY A 92 -4.31 -8.02 9.74
C GLY A 92 -4.74 -6.57 9.94
N MET A 93 -5.82 -6.21 9.27
CA MET A 93 -6.46 -4.90 9.43
C MET A 93 -7.52 -4.94 10.54
N PRO A 94 -7.65 -3.88 11.35
CA PRO A 94 -8.77 -3.74 12.24
C PRO A 94 -10.09 -3.69 11.44
N ALA A 95 -11.11 -4.38 11.93
CA ALA A 95 -12.45 -4.33 11.34
C ALA A 95 -13.00 -2.90 11.47
N THR A 96 -13.03 -2.17 10.36
CA THR A 96 -13.52 -0.79 10.30
C THR A 96 -14.48 -0.65 9.13
N PRO A 97 -15.52 0.20 9.24
CA PRO A 97 -16.41 0.48 8.12
C PRO A 97 -15.64 1.20 7.00
N ALA A 98 -16.08 1.01 5.76
CA ALA A 98 -15.55 1.78 4.63
C ALA A 98 -15.80 3.28 4.82
N SER A 99 -14.91 4.11 4.28
CA SER A 99 -15.10 5.57 4.31
C SER A 99 -16.34 5.95 3.50
N ASN A 100 -17.21 6.77 4.10
CA ASN A 100 -18.42 7.28 3.45
C ASN A 100 -18.20 8.74 3.03
N PRO A 101 -18.20 9.07 1.72
CA PRO A 101 -17.95 10.43 1.24
C PRO A 101 -18.96 11.47 1.74
N GLN A 102 -20.23 11.09 1.88
CA GLN A 102 -21.28 11.99 2.37
C GLN A 102 -21.06 12.34 3.84
N ILE A 103 -20.71 11.35 4.67
CA ILE A 103 -20.37 11.57 6.07
C ILE A 103 -19.11 12.44 6.17
N ARG A 104 -18.07 12.15 5.37
CA ARG A 104 -16.85 12.98 5.34
C ARG A 104 -17.15 14.44 5.01
N ALA A 105 -17.91 14.71 3.96
CA ALA A 105 -18.27 16.07 3.55
C ALA A 105 -19.10 16.80 4.63
N ALA A 106 -20.05 16.09 5.27
CA ALA A 106 -20.85 16.66 6.35
C ALA A 106 -19.99 17.03 7.56
N LEU A 107 -19.02 16.19 7.92
CA LEU A 107 -18.08 16.45 9.01
C LEU A 107 -17.11 17.59 8.68
N GLU A 108 -16.58 17.65 7.46
CA GLU A 108 -15.73 18.75 7.00
C GLU A 108 -16.45 20.11 7.08
N LEU A 109 -17.74 20.17 6.71
CA LEU A 109 -18.55 21.37 6.88
C LEU A 109 -18.76 21.69 8.37
N HIS A 110 -19.15 20.70 9.17
CA HIS A 110 -19.47 20.86 10.59
C HIS A 110 -18.27 21.31 11.44
N TRP A 111 -17.06 20.94 11.03
CA TRP A 111 -15.82 21.17 11.78
C TRP A 111 -14.97 22.33 11.25
N SER A 112 -15.39 22.97 10.17
CA SER A 112 -14.64 24.07 9.51
C SER A 112 -14.26 25.22 10.45
N ASP A 113 -15.08 25.52 11.45
CA ASP A 113 -14.89 26.61 12.41
C ASP A 113 -14.63 26.15 13.86
N LYS A 114 -14.48 24.85 14.11
CA LYS A 114 -14.27 24.31 15.46
C LYS A 114 -12.79 24.21 15.83
N SER A 115 -12.47 24.37 17.11
CA SER A 115 -11.11 24.13 17.63
C SER A 115 -10.82 22.65 17.81
N GLU A 116 -9.53 22.26 17.83
CA GLU A 116 -9.11 20.88 18.06
C GLU A 116 -9.65 20.32 19.39
N GLU A 117 -9.74 21.16 20.43
CA GLU A 117 -10.28 20.79 21.74
C GLU A 117 -11.79 20.51 21.72
N GLU A 118 -12.54 21.19 20.86
CA GLU A 118 -13.98 20.95 20.69
C GLU A 118 -14.21 19.61 19.96
N LEU A 119 -13.36 19.29 18.98
CA LEU A 119 -13.40 18.03 18.25
C LEU A 119 -13.08 16.83 19.16
N LYS A 120 -12.03 16.95 19.98
CA LYS A 120 -11.66 15.90 20.94
C LYS A 120 -12.78 15.62 21.93
N ARG A 121 -13.43 16.67 22.45
CA ARG A 121 -14.59 16.53 23.35
C ARG A 121 -15.76 15.79 22.71
N GLU A 122 -15.99 15.97 21.41
CA GLU A 122 -17.07 15.29 20.69
C GLU A 122 -16.78 13.79 20.50
N LEU A 123 -15.51 13.41 20.37
CA LEU A 123 -15.07 12.01 20.20
C LEU A 123 -14.95 11.22 21.52
N GLU A 124 -14.87 11.91 22.66
CA GLU A 124 -14.81 11.29 24.00
C GLU A 124 -16.18 10.95 24.59
N LEU A 125 -17.27 11.31 23.90
CA LEU A 125 -18.66 11.04 24.27
C LEU A 125 -19.16 9.69 23.73
#